data_AF-A0A8S1HFS1-F1
#
_entry.id   AF-A0A8S1HFS1-F1
#
_cell.length_a   1.000
_cell.length_b   1.000
_cell.length_c   1.000
_cell.angle_alpha   90.00
_cell.angle_beta   90.00
_cell.angle_gamma   90.00
#
_symmetry.space_group_name_H-M   'P 1'
#
loop_
_entity.id
_entity.type
_entity.pdbx_description
1 polymer ?
#
loop_
_entity_poly.entity_id
_entity_poly.type
_entity_poly.pdbx_seq_one_letter_code
_entity_poly.pdbx_strand_id
1 'polypeptide(L)'
;MGCTYRAGLNHLCSIWYTLLAVALQAYLLYLGFERYRLYNEIKWPTAGYPQTWLSVYIILYSVCIPCLLLFLAFGVFKSGNIPGDNEKLADREERVLEIIWQHLPPLPQQIHIFVALCQLVGQQLMIAQLYRNGFINSGPFLLFLRFFFIWIMLHLGSCLVEKWME
;
A
#
# COMPACT_ATOMS: atom_id res chain seq x y z
N MET A 1 17.21 -14.86 32.72
CA MET A 1 17.70 -13.59 32.13
C MET A 1 16.71 -13.16 31.09
N GLY A 2 15.82 -12.22 31.42
CA GLY A 2 14.81 -11.74 30.48
C GLY A 2 15.46 -10.80 29.48
N CYS A 3 15.49 -11.16 28.21
CA CYS A 3 15.90 -10.26 27.13
C CYS A 3 14.83 -9.16 27.01
N THR A 4 15.11 -7.98 27.57
CA THR A 4 14.27 -6.79 27.41
C THR A 4 14.46 -6.27 25.99
N TYR A 5 13.58 -6.66 25.07
CA TYR A 5 13.56 -6.10 23.72
C TYR A 5 13.18 -4.61 23.83
N ARG A 6 14.17 -3.72 23.75
CA ARG A 6 13.94 -2.28 23.63
C ARG A 6 13.59 -1.99 22.17
N ALA A 7 12.30 -1.88 21.89
CA ALA A 7 11.83 -1.35 20.61
C ALA A 7 12.32 0.11 20.47
N GLY A 8 13.23 0.35 19.53
CA GLY A 8 13.64 1.71 19.15
C GLY A 8 12.57 2.36 18.29
N LEU A 9 12.39 3.68 18.42
CA LEU A 9 11.53 4.48 17.53
C LEU A 9 12.33 4.98 16.33
N ASN A 10 11.66 5.11 15.19
CA ASN A 10 12.27 5.65 13.98
C ASN A 10 12.47 7.19 14.06
N HIS A 11 13.28 7.78 13.17
CA HIS A 11 13.51 9.22 13.16
C HIS A 11 12.20 9.99 12.94
N LEU A 12 12.04 11.15 13.59
CA LEU A 12 10.77 11.90 13.65
C LEU A 12 10.19 12.20 12.25
N CYS A 13 11.06 12.56 11.29
CA CYS A 13 10.68 12.85 9.91
C CYS A 13 10.13 11.60 9.18
N SER A 14 10.72 10.43 9.41
CA SER A 14 10.24 9.15 8.86
C SER A 14 8.89 8.76 9.45
N ILE A 15 8.70 8.97 10.77
CA ILE A 15 7.41 8.74 11.44
C ILE A 15 6.33 9.63 10.81
N TRP A 16 6.59 10.92 10.64
CA TRP A 16 5.63 11.83 10.01
C TRP A 16 5.26 11.43 8.58
N TYR A 17 6.24 11.01 7.78
CA TYR A 17 5.99 10.47 6.44
C TYR A 17 5.09 9.24 6.49
N THR A 18 5.39 8.27 7.37
CA THR A 18 4.59 7.05 7.48
C THR A 18 3.16 7.33 7.93
N LEU A 19 2.95 8.25 8.87
CA LEU A 19 1.61 8.67 9.30
C LEU A 19 0.83 9.35 8.18
N LEU A 20 1.47 10.26 7.44
CA LEU A 20 0.83 10.97 6.32
C LEU A 20 0.49 10.00 5.18
N ALA A 21 1.41 9.09 4.84
CA ALA A 21 1.18 8.04 3.85
C ALA A 21 0.03 7.11 4.28
N VAL A 22 0.00 6.68 5.55
CA VAL A 22 -1.08 5.84 6.09
C VAL A 22 -2.42 6.59 6.06
N ALA A 23 -2.45 7.85 6.47
CA ALA A 23 -3.67 8.67 6.47
C ALA A 23 -4.24 8.83 5.05
N LEU A 24 -3.38 9.14 4.08
CA LEU A 24 -3.77 9.24 2.68
C LEU A 24 -4.26 7.89 2.13
N GLN A 25 -3.55 6.81 2.44
CA GLN A 25 -3.88 5.46 1.98
C GLN A 25 -5.21 4.96 2.57
N ALA A 26 -5.48 5.29 3.83
CA ALA A 26 -6.76 5.04 4.49
C ALA A 26 -7.90 5.85 3.87
N TYR A 27 -7.65 7.12 3.50
CA TYR A 27 -8.64 7.94 2.81
C TYR A 27 -9.01 7.38 1.43
N LEU A 28 -8.02 6.93 0.64
CA LEU A 28 -8.27 6.27 -0.65
C LEU A 28 -9.05 4.96 -0.50
N LEU A 29 -8.77 4.21 0.57
CA LEU A 29 -9.48 2.99 0.91
C LEU A 29 -10.95 3.29 1.24
N TYR A 30 -11.21 4.33 2.05
CA TYR A 30 -12.54 4.82 2.38
C TYR A 30 -13.34 5.20 1.11
N LEU A 31 -12.75 6.00 0.22
CA LEU A 31 -13.37 6.33 -1.07
C LEU A 31 -13.67 5.08 -1.92
N GLY A 32 -12.84 4.05 -1.81
CA GLY A 32 -13.05 2.77 -2.47
C GLY A 32 -14.26 2.00 -1.95
N PHE A 33 -14.47 1.99 -0.63
CA PHE A 33 -15.67 1.39 -0.03
C PHE A 33 -16.94 2.16 -0.37
N GLU A 34 -16.87 3.49 -0.39
CA GLU A 34 -18.03 4.31 -0.77
C GLU A 34 -18.45 4.02 -2.23
N ARG A 35 -17.47 3.83 -3.13
CA ARG A 35 -17.75 3.39 -4.51
C ARG A 35 -18.35 2.00 -4.57
N TYR A 36 -17.85 1.07 -3.75
CA TYR A 36 -18.42 -0.27 -3.65
C TYR A 36 -19.90 -0.23 -3.23
N ARG A 37 -20.23 0.63 -2.26
CA ARG A 37 -21.63 0.87 -1.85
C ARG A 37 -22.47 1.36 -3.04
N LEU A 38 -21.97 2.35 -3.78
CA LEU A 38 -22.63 2.87 -4.99
C LEU A 38 -22.81 1.80 -6.08
N TYR A 39 -21.83 0.89 -6.27
CA TYR A 39 -21.94 -0.20 -7.24
C TYR A 39 -22.99 -1.26 -6.86
N ASN A 40 -23.27 -1.43 -5.57
CA ASN A 40 -24.37 -2.29 -5.10
C ASN A 40 -25.74 -1.62 -5.25
N GLU A 41 -25.79 -0.29 -5.14
CA GLU A 41 -27.04 0.48 -5.22
C GLU A 41 -27.49 0.78 -6.66
N ILE A 42 -26.55 0.78 -7.62
CA ILE A 42 -26.87 1.10 -9.02
C ILE A 42 -27.67 -0.03 -9.69
N LYS A 43 -28.73 0.34 -10.40
CA LYS A 43 -29.50 -0.59 -11.24
C LYS A 43 -28.77 -0.79 -12.57
N TRP A 44 -28.22 -1.99 -12.76
CA TRP A 44 -27.48 -2.35 -13.97
C TRP A 44 -28.45 -2.50 -15.17
N PRO A 45 -28.19 -1.85 -16.32
CA PRO A 45 -29.11 -1.83 -17.46
C PRO A 45 -29.17 -3.17 -18.23
N THR A 46 -28.13 -4.01 -18.12
CA THR A 46 -28.06 -5.34 -18.74
C THR A 46 -28.32 -6.41 -17.68
N ALA A 47 -29.01 -7.50 -18.03
CA ALA A 47 -29.50 -8.55 -17.11
C ALA A 47 -28.41 -9.34 -16.33
N GLY A 48 -27.14 -8.94 -16.38
CA GLY A 48 -26.04 -9.57 -15.67
C GLY A 48 -25.40 -8.61 -14.66
N TYR A 49 -25.76 -8.74 -13.38
CA TYR A 49 -25.04 -8.08 -12.30
C TYR A 49 -23.64 -8.71 -12.17
N PRO A 50 -22.53 -7.95 -12.30
CA PRO A 50 -21.17 -8.50 -12.30
C PRO A 50 -20.69 -8.86 -10.88
N GLN A 51 -21.38 -9.80 -10.23
CA GLN A 51 -21.09 -10.33 -8.88
C GLN A 51 -19.61 -10.66 -8.71
N THR A 52 -19.03 -11.43 -9.65
CA THR A 52 -17.66 -11.93 -9.56
C THR A 52 -16.64 -10.79 -9.51
N TRP A 53 -16.76 -9.79 -10.39
CA TRP A 53 -15.82 -8.67 -10.45
C TRP A 53 -15.93 -7.77 -9.24
N LEU A 54 -17.15 -7.58 -8.74
CA LEU A 54 -17.40 -6.83 -7.53
C LEU A 54 -16.86 -7.55 -6.27
N SER A 55 -16.95 -8.88 -6.22
CA SER A 55 -16.31 -9.70 -5.17
C SER A 55 -14.78 -9.60 -5.23
N VAL A 56 -14.18 -9.66 -6.42
CA VAL A 56 -12.72 -9.48 -6.58
C VAL A 56 -12.30 -8.07 -6.13
N TYR A 57 -13.08 -7.04 -6.47
CA TYR A 57 -12.82 -5.67 -6.03
C TYR A 57 -12.76 -5.57 -4.50
N ILE A 58 -13.77 -6.08 -3.78
CA ILE A 58 -13.82 -5.97 -2.32
C ILE A 58 -12.73 -6.79 -1.63
N ILE A 59 -12.36 -7.95 -2.19
CA ILE A 59 -11.25 -8.77 -1.67
C ILE A 59 -9.91 -8.04 -1.82
N LEU A 60 -9.65 -7.42 -2.98
CA LEU A 60 -8.42 -6.66 -3.19
C LEU A 60 -8.32 -5.47 -2.21
N TYR A 61 -9.42 -4.77 -1.97
CA TYR A 61 -9.47 -3.67 -0.99
C TYR A 61 -9.38 -4.16 0.46
N SER A 62 -9.97 -5.30 0.81
CA SER A 62 -9.89 -5.84 2.17
C SER A 62 -8.47 -6.31 2.53
N VAL A 63 -7.74 -6.88 1.56
CA VAL A 63 -6.31 -7.25 1.73
C VAL A 63 -5.42 -6.03 1.99
N CYS A 64 -5.81 -4.84 1.49
CA CYS A 64 -5.05 -3.62 1.75
C CYS A 64 -5.12 -3.17 3.23
N ILE A 65 -6.14 -3.57 3.99
CA ILE A 65 -6.28 -3.20 5.42
C ILE A 65 -5.15 -3.79 6.27
N PRO A 66 -4.92 -5.12 6.31
CA PRO A 66 -3.81 -5.67 7.08
C PRO A 66 -2.45 -5.21 6.54
N CYS A 67 -2.29 -5.05 5.23
CA CYS A 67 -1.06 -4.49 4.67
C CYS A 67 -0.78 -3.06 5.17
N LEU A 68 -1.81 -2.23 5.31
CA LEU A 68 -1.67 -0.88 5.85
C LEU A 68 -1.27 -0.88 7.34
N LEU A 69 -1.85 -1.79 8.12
CA LEU A 69 -1.48 -1.97 9.54
C LEU A 69 -0.03 -2.45 9.68
N LEU A 70 0.41 -3.37 8.82
CA LEU A 70 1.80 -3.81 8.77
C LEU A 70 2.73 -2.65 8.38
N PHE A 71 2.37 -1.84 7.38
CA PHE A 71 3.15 -0.66 6.99
C PHE A 71 3.28 0.35 8.14
N LEU A 72 2.20 0.59 8.90
CA LEU A 72 2.25 1.44 10.09
C LEU A 72 3.18 0.85 11.17
N ALA A 73 3.11 -0.47 11.42
CA ALA A 73 3.99 -1.14 12.37
C ALA A 73 5.47 -1.01 11.98
N PHE A 74 5.82 -1.26 10.72
CA PHE A 74 7.19 -1.08 10.23
C PHE A 74 7.63 0.39 10.15
N GLY A 75 6.69 1.33 10.01
CA GLY A 75 6.99 2.77 9.98
C GLY A 75 7.30 3.36 11.35
N VAL A 76 6.61 2.90 12.40
CA VAL A 76 6.73 3.41 13.77
C VAL A 76 7.85 2.71 14.55
N PHE A 77 7.94 1.38 14.43
CA PHE A 77 8.98 0.61 15.12
C PHE A 77 10.25 0.55 14.27
N LYS A 78 11.43 0.68 14.89
CA LYS A 78 12.72 0.38 14.26
C LYS A 78 12.72 -1.10 13.89
N SER A 79 12.29 -1.44 12.66
CA SER A 79 12.43 -2.79 12.14
C SER A 79 13.92 -2.99 11.90
N GLY A 80 14.57 -3.83 12.70
CA GLY A 80 16.02 -4.07 12.69
C GLY A 80 16.53 -4.76 11.42
N ASN A 81 16.25 -4.19 10.26
CA ASN A 81 16.92 -4.44 9.00
C ASN A 81 16.83 -3.18 8.13
N ILE A 82 17.68 -2.20 8.44
CA ILE A 82 17.94 -1.06 7.56
C ILE A 82 19.43 -1.10 7.22
N PRO A 83 19.82 -1.04 5.94
CA PRO A 83 21.21 -0.91 5.47
C PRO A 83 22.02 0.28 6.04
N GLY A 84 21.46 1.05 6.97
CA GLY A 84 22.06 2.20 7.64
C GLY A 84 22.24 2.02 9.16
N ASP A 85 21.91 0.86 9.72
CA ASP A 85 22.35 0.54 11.09
C ASP A 85 23.83 0.14 10.99
N ASN A 86 24.74 1.00 11.47
CA ASN A 86 26.18 0.76 11.52
C ASN A 86 26.56 -0.33 12.57
N GLU A 87 25.68 -1.30 12.77
CA GLU A 87 25.84 -2.40 13.71
C GLU A 87 26.51 -3.54 12.94
N LYS A 88 27.76 -3.87 13.32
CA LYS A 88 28.58 -4.88 12.64
C LYS A 88 27.85 -6.23 12.56
N LEU A 89 27.39 -6.58 11.36
CA LEU A 89 26.69 -7.81 10.96
C LEU A 89 27.53 -9.11 11.04
N ALA A 90 28.62 -9.14 11.81
CA ALA A 90 29.55 -10.26 11.79
C ALA A 90 29.16 -11.45 12.72
N ASP A 91 28.11 -11.33 13.52
CA ASP A 91 27.88 -12.27 14.65
C ASP A 91 26.47 -12.88 14.74
N ARG A 92 25.70 -12.95 13.64
CA ARG A 92 24.38 -13.63 13.64
C ARG A 92 24.32 -14.77 12.62
N GLU A 93 24.02 -15.98 13.09
CA GLU A 93 24.12 -17.25 12.35
C GLU A 93 22.87 -17.61 11.48
N GLU A 94 21.92 -16.71 11.22
CA GLU A 94 20.67 -17.07 10.51
C GLU A 94 20.70 -16.76 8.99
N ARG A 95 21.62 -17.45 8.30
CA ARG A 95 22.15 -17.16 6.97
C ARG A 95 21.23 -17.36 5.74
N VAL A 96 19.93 -17.66 5.88
CA VAL A 96 19.06 -17.93 4.69
C VAL A 96 17.91 -16.93 4.56
N LEU A 97 17.29 -16.55 5.67
CA LEU A 97 16.29 -15.46 5.67
C LEU A 97 16.94 -14.10 5.47
N GLU A 98 18.18 -13.94 5.93
CA GLU A 98 18.94 -12.68 5.89
C GLU A 98 19.41 -12.31 4.47
N ILE A 99 19.78 -13.30 3.63
CA ILE A 99 20.19 -13.05 2.23
C ILE A 99 19.01 -12.57 1.39
N ILE A 100 17.81 -13.14 1.62
CA ILE A 100 16.57 -12.67 0.98
C ILE A 100 16.24 -11.25 1.46
N TRP A 101 16.42 -10.98 2.76
CA TRP A 101 16.22 -9.64 3.33
C TRP A 101 17.24 -8.60 2.85
N GLN A 102 18.49 -8.98 2.56
CA GLN A 102 19.54 -8.07 2.07
C GLN A 102 19.39 -7.71 0.60
N HIS A 103 18.78 -8.57 -0.22
CA HIS A 103 18.58 -8.33 -1.64
C HIS A 103 17.17 -7.82 -1.99
N LEU A 104 16.22 -7.86 -1.05
CA LEU A 104 14.91 -7.27 -1.25
C LEU A 104 14.96 -5.76 -1.00
N PRO A 105 14.32 -4.93 -1.87
CA PRO A 105 14.13 -3.52 -1.57
C PRO A 105 13.37 -3.36 -0.24
N PRO A 106 13.53 -2.21 0.45
CA PRO A 106 13.01 -2.00 1.79
C PRO A 106 11.54 -2.47 1.90
N LEU A 107 11.26 -3.41 2.82
CA LEU A 107 9.92 -4.00 2.99
C LEU A 107 8.78 -2.98 3.06
N PRO A 108 8.92 -1.82 3.74
CA PRO A 108 7.86 -0.80 3.75
C PRO A 108 7.50 -0.31 2.35
N GLN A 109 8.50 -0.15 1.47
CA GLN A 109 8.28 0.31 0.10
C GLN A 109 7.61 -0.75 -0.76
N GLN A 110 7.95 -2.03 -0.56
CA GLN A 110 7.26 -3.14 -1.23
C GLN A 110 5.78 -3.23 -0.84
N ILE A 111 5.48 -3.12 0.47
CA ILE A 111 4.10 -3.14 0.97
C ILE A 111 3.31 -1.96 0.39
N HIS A 112 3.92 -0.77 0.33
CA HIS A 112 3.28 0.41 -0.24
C HIS A 112 2.95 0.23 -1.73
N ILE A 113 3.90 -0.28 -2.53
CA ILE A 113 3.69 -0.57 -3.96
C ILE A 113 2.62 -1.64 -4.14
N PHE A 114 2.65 -2.71 -3.33
CA PHE A 114 1.66 -3.79 -3.39
C PHE A 114 0.24 -3.29 -3.10
N VAL A 115 0.07 -2.47 -2.07
CA VAL A 115 -1.21 -1.84 -1.73
C VAL A 115 -1.70 -0.94 -2.87
N ALA A 116 -0.81 -0.11 -3.42
CA ALA A 116 -1.14 0.76 -4.55
C ALA A 116 -1.56 -0.05 -5.79
N LEU A 117 -0.88 -1.17 -6.06
CA LEU A 117 -1.19 -2.07 -7.17
C LEU A 117 -2.56 -2.74 -6.99
N CYS A 118 -2.83 -3.33 -5.83
CA CYS A 118 -4.11 -3.98 -5.52
C CYS A 118 -5.29 -3.01 -5.69
N GLN A 119 -5.13 -1.80 -5.17
CA GLN A 119 -6.11 -0.73 -5.32
C GLN A 119 -6.30 -0.28 -6.77
N LEU A 120 -5.20 -0.13 -7.53
CA LEU A 120 -5.25 0.25 -8.94
C LEU A 120 -5.98 -0.82 -9.75
N VAL A 121 -5.56 -2.09 -9.64
CA VAL A 121 -6.15 -3.23 -10.36
C VAL A 121 -7.64 -3.33 -10.06
N GLY A 122 -8.04 -3.29 -8.79
CA GLY A 122 -9.46 -3.35 -8.42
C GLY A 122 -10.28 -2.27 -9.14
N GLN A 123 -9.78 -1.03 -9.17
CA GLN A 123 -10.48 0.05 -9.84
C GLN A 123 -10.51 -0.09 -11.37
N GLN A 124 -9.44 -0.55 -12.01
CA GLN A 124 -9.43 -0.78 -13.46
C GLN A 124 -10.43 -1.87 -13.86
N LEU A 125 -10.53 -2.94 -13.06
CA LEU A 125 -11.50 -4.02 -13.29
C LEU A 125 -12.93 -3.49 -13.27
N MET A 126 -13.30 -2.70 -12.26
CA MET A 126 -14.66 -2.14 -12.18
C MET A 126 -14.96 -1.12 -13.28
N ILE A 127 -13.98 -0.30 -13.68
CA ILE A 127 -14.13 0.63 -14.80
C ILE A 127 -14.32 -0.13 -16.12
N ALA A 128 -13.58 -1.21 -16.35
CA ALA A 128 -13.76 -2.06 -17.52
C ALA A 128 -15.18 -2.68 -17.56
N GLN A 129 -15.72 -3.11 -16.41
CA GLN A 129 -17.10 -3.59 -16.33
C GLN A 129 -18.13 -2.48 -16.60
N LEU A 130 -17.88 -1.25 -16.14
CA LEU A 130 -18.75 -0.11 -16.44
C LEU A 130 -18.81 0.18 -17.94
N TYR A 131 -17.66 0.20 -18.63
CA TYR A 131 -17.61 0.39 -20.08
C TYR A 131 -18.29 -0.76 -20.83
N ARG A 132 -18.06 -2.01 -20.42
CA ARG A 132 -18.69 -3.19 -21.02
C ARG A 132 -20.22 -3.15 -20.93
N ASN A 133 -20.76 -2.57 -19.86
CA ASN A 133 -22.20 -2.46 -19.62
C ASN A 133 -22.79 -1.10 -20.04
N GLY A 134 -22.06 -0.30 -20.84
CA GLY A 134 -22.58 0.91 -21.48
C GLY A 134 -22.50 2.20 -20.67
N PHE A 135 -21.80 2.23 -19.53
CA PHE A 135 -21.57 3.45 -18.76
C PHE A 135 -20.37 4.23 -19.34
N ILE A 136 -20.63 5.08 -20.33
CA ILE A 136 -19.59 5.73 -21.17
C ILE A 136 -18.83 6.89 -20.49
N ASN A 137 -19.30 7.44 -19.36
CA ASN A 137 -18.79 8.73 -18.86
C ASN A 137 -18.32 8.76 -17.37
N SER A 138 -18.01 7.62 -16.77
CA SER A 138 -17.87 7.53 -15.30
C SER A 138 -16.42 7.51 -14.75
N GLY A 139 -15.38 7.59 -15.60
CA GLY A 139 -14.06 7.04 -15.25
C GLY A 139 -12.79 7.93 -15.20
N PRO A 140 -12.61 9.00 -15.99
CA PRO A 140 -11.24 9.46 -16.28
C PRO A 140 -10.59 10.29 -15.16
N PHE A 141 -11.35 11.13 -14.46
CA PHE A 141 -10.77 12.07 -13.49
C PHE A 141 -10.19 11.39 -12.24
N LEU A 142 -10.88 10.38 -11.70
CA LEU A 142 -10.39 9.69 -10.50
C LEU A 142 -9.24 8.70 -10.81
N LEU A 143 -9.16 8.25 -12.06
CA LEU A 143 -8.01 7.48 -12.55
C LEU A 143 -6.76 8.35 -12.60
N PHE A 144 -6.89 9.58 -13.10
CA PHE A 144 -5.80 10.55 -13.15
C PHE A 144 -5.32 10.93 -11.74
N LEU A 145 -6.26 11.25 -10.84
CA LEU A 145 -5.97 11.58 -9.44
C LEU A 145 -5.26 10.40 -8.72
N ARG A 146 -5.84 9.20 -8.84
CA ARG A 146 -5.18 7.87 -8.93
C ARG A 146 -3.65 7.83 -9.05
N PHE A 147 -3.26 7.87 -10.32
CA PHE A 147 -1.90 7.76 -10.81
C PHE A 147 -1.04 8.93 -10.35
N PHE A 148 -1.58 10.15 -10.33
CA PHE A 148 -0.87 11.34 -9.88
C PHE A 148 -0.44 11.23 -8.42
N PHE A 149 -1.31 10.73 -7.53
CA PHE A 149 -0.96 10.53 -6.13
C PHE A 149 0.00 9.36 -5.90
N ILE A 150 -0.18 8.24 -6.60
CA ILE A 150 0.76 7.11 -6.55
C ILE A 150 2.15 7.58 -7.04
N TRP A 151 2.20 8.39 -8.09
CA TRP A 151 3.43 8.97 -8.63
C TRP A 151 4.09 9.97 -7.66
N ILE A 152 3.34 10.88 -7.04
CA ILE A 152 3.84 11.80 -6.00
C ILE A 152 4.40 11.02 -4.80
N MET A 153 3.68 9.98 -4.35
CA MET A 153 4.10 9.18 -3.20
C MET A 153 5.34 8.33 -3.49
N LEU A 154 5.45 7.78 -4.72
CA LEU A 154 6.67 7.12 -5.18
C LEU A 154 7.84 8.11 -5.24
N HIS A 155 7.63 9.29 -5.83
CA HIS A 155 8.68 10.27 -6.04
C HIS A 155 9.18 10.91 -4.72
N LEU A 156 8.27 11.23 -3.79
CA LEU A 156 8.64 11.64 -2.43
C LEU A 156 9.31 10.51 -1.64
N GLY A 157 8.86 9.26 -1.83
CA GLY A 157 9.47 8.08 -1.21
C GLY A 157 10.92 7.88 -1.67
N SER A 158 11.20 8.06 -2.97
CA SER A 158 12.55 7.98 -3.54
C SER A 158 13.48 9.09 -3.03
N CYS A 159 13.00 10.34 -2.96
CA CYS A 159 13.78 11.46 -2.41
C CYS A 159 14.13 11.30 -0.92
N LEU A 160 13.27 10.63 -0.13
CA LEU A 160 13.59 10.32 1.27
C LEU A 160 14.52 9.12 1.39
N VAL A 161 14.40 8.09 0.53
CA VAL A 161 15.34 6.97 0.48
C VAL A 161 16.76 7.42 0.11
N GLU A 162 16.90 8.40 -0.79
CA GLU A 162 18.21 9.02 -1.08
C GLU A 162 18.79 9.73 0.14
N LYS A 163 17.97 10.47 0.91
CA LYS A 163 18.37 11.09 2.20
C LYS A 163 18.61 10.10 3.34
N TRP A 164 18.26 8.84 3.16
CA TRP A 164 18.55 7.74 4.09
C TRP A 164 19.87 7.03 3.76
N MET A 165 20.48 7.30 2.59
CA MET A 165 21.78 6.74 2.16
C MET A 165 22.94 7.74 2.26
N GLU A 166 22.69 8.97 2.70
CA GLU A 166 23.70 9.97 3.11
C GLU A 166 23.75 10.09 4.64
#